data_AF-A0A2N3XWQ6-F1
#
_entry.id   AF-A0A2N3XWQ6-F1
#
_cell.length_a   1.000
_cell.length_b   1.000
_cell.length_c   1.000
_cell.angle_alpha   90.00
_cell.angle_beta   90.00
_cell.angle_gamma   90.00
#
_symmetry.space_group_name_H-M   'P 1'
#
loop_
_entity.id
_entity.type
_entity.pdbx_description
1 polymer ?
#
loop_
_entity_poly.entity_id
_entity_poly.type
_entity_poly.pdbx_seq_one_letter_code
_entity_poly.pdbx_strand_id
1 'polypeptide(L)'
;MDFSNEVRVGQHTYGVTAKGEPGIADQPATVAMEFTGADADGRVVAEGNLLIAVDGLGDVNAFLAQTLGGLAALHAPWTPGRGRSRPRPPNAGRPWTETDGERLRERWLGSVGETANRLIGELAEEFGRTRGAVRAQLPRLGCDPDVPGRVLAET
;
A
#
# COMPACT_ATOMS: atom_id res chain seq x y z
N MET A 1 23.71 4.34 -8.33
CA MET A 1 22.57 5.11 -7.78
C MET A 1 22.54 4.83 -6.30
N ASP A 2 22.56 5.87 -5.47
CA ASP A 2 22.57 5.70 -4.02
C ASP A 2 21.18 6.06 -3.49
N PHE A 3 20.61 5.15 -2.71
CA PHE A 3 19.28 5.28 -2.11
C PHE A 3 19.38 5.00 -0.62
N SER A 4 18.70 5.79 0.20
CA SER A 4 18.55 5.54 1.62
C SER A 4 17.14 5.89 2.03
N ASN A 5 16.55 5.06 2.88
CA ASN A 5 15.24 5.30 3.43
C ASN A 5 15.13 4.70 4.83
N GLU A 6 14.30 5.33 5.65
CA GLU A 6 13.94 4.84 6.97
C GLU A 6 12.42 4.94 7.13
N VAL A 7 11.82 3.89 7.68
CA VAL A 7 10.37 3.81 7.87
C VAL A 7 10.03 3.20 9.22
N ARG A 8 9.04 3.78 9.90
CA ARG A 8 8.48 3.21 11.13
C ARG A 8 7.25 2.37 10.81
N VAL A 9 7.26 1.12 11.26
CA VAL A 9 6.17 0.15 11.08
C VAL A 9 5.82 -0.46 12.43
N GLY A 10 4.67 -0.08 12.99
CA GLY A 10 4.28 -0.49 14.34
C GLY A 10 5.28 0.04 15.39
N GLN A 11 5.88 -0.87 16.14
CA GLN A 11 6.88 -0.56 17.18
C GLN A 11 8.34 -0.66 16.68
N HIS A 12 8.55 -0.97 15.40
CA HIS A 12 9.88 -1.15 14.84
C HIS A 12 10.21 -0.04 13.84
N THR A 13 11.47 0.34 13.80
CA THR A 13 12.04 1.24 12.78
C THR A 13 12.94 0.42 11.88
N TYR A 14 12.73 0.52 10.57
CA TYR A 14 13.51 -0.16 9.56
C TYR A 14 14.25 0.84 8.69
N GLY A 15 15.56 0.66 8.55
CA GLY A 15 16.42 1.40 7.65
C GLY A 15 16.83 0.54 6.47
N VAL A 16 17.01 1.16 5.31
CA VAL A 16 17.64 0.56 4.14
C VAL A 16 18.58 1.54 3.48
N THR A 17 19.75 1.06 3.10
CA THR A 17 20.68 1.76 2.20
C THR A 17 20.96 0.88 1.01
N ALA A 18 20.91 1.45 -0.19
CA ALA A 18 21.17 0.75 -1.42
C ALA A 18 22.16 1.52 -2.28
N LYS A 19 23.11 0.82 -2.88
CA LYS A 19 24.11 1.35 -3.81
C LYS A 19 24.07 0.54 -5.08
N GLY A 20 23.75 1.21 -6.17
CA GLY A 20 23.76 0.64 -7.51
C GLY A 20 25.17 0.67 -8.11
N GLU A 21 25.67 -0.47 -8.54
CA GLU A 21 26.90 -0.63 -9.30
C GLU A 21 26.57 -0.80 -10.79
N PRO A 22 27.20 -0.02 -11.68
CA PRO A 22 26.97 -0.15 -13.11
C PRO A 22 27.49 -1.51 -13.60
N GLY A 23 26.79 -2.09 -14.58
CA GLY A 23 27.24 -3.30 -15.24
C GLY A 23 28.57 -3.06 -15.96
N ILE A 24 29.44 -4.07 -15.96
CA ILE A 24 30.71 -4.05 -16.69
C ILE A 24 30.72 -5.24 -17.64
N ALA A 25 30.80 -4.98 -18.95
CA ALA A 25 30.82 -6.02 -20.00
C ALA A 25 29.72 -7.09 -19.78
N ASP A 26 30.09 -8.37 -19.70
CA ASP A 26 29.17 -9.51 -19.54
C ASP A 26 28.48 -9.61 -18.15
N GLN A 27 28.59 -8.58 -17.31
CA GLN A 27 27.94 -8.53 -15.99
C GLN A 27 26.82 -7.48 -15.96
N PRO A 28 25.59 -7.87 -15.57
CA PRO A 28 24.49 -6.92 -15.44
C PRO A 28 24.78 -5.91 -14.30
N ALA A 29 24.17 -4.73 -14.39
CA ALA A 29 24.18 -3.78 -13.29
C ALA A 29 23.56 -4.40 -12.04
N THR A 30 24.11 -4.09 -10.87
CA THR A 30 23.65 -4.65 -9.59
C THR A 30 23.28 -3.55 -8.61
N VAL A 31 22.54 -3.92 -7.57
CA VAL A 31 22.23 -3.08 -6.41
C VAL A 31 22.60 -3.87 -5.17
N ALA A 32 23.58 -3.35 -4.42
CA ALA A 32 23.89 -3.80 -3.08
C ALA A 32 22.96 -3.08 -2.10
N MET A 33 22.21 -3.83 -1.30
CA MET A 33 21.27 -3.33 -0.32
C MET A 33 21.66 -3.83 1.06
N GLU A 34 21.63 -2.95 2.05
CA GLU A 34 21.79 -3.25 3.46
C GLU A 34 20.51 -2.79 4.18
N PHE A 35 19.96 -3.64 5.04
CA PHE A 35 18.78 -3.33 5.82
C PHE A 35 19.02 -3.60 7.30
N THR A 36 18.47 -2.72 8.13
CA THR A 36 18.48 -2.84 9.58
C THR A 36 17.08 -2.60 10.10
N GLY A 37 16.76 -3.23 11.23
CA GLY A 37 15.48 -3.10 11.91
C GLY A 37 15.71 -3.15 13.40
N ALA A 38 15.18 -2.17 14.12
CA ALA A 38 15.26 -2.11 15.57
C ALA A 38 13.87 -1.91 16.20
N ASP A 39 13.67 -2.42 17.40
CA ASP A 39 12.50 -2.11 18.23
C ASP A 39 12.60 -0.73 18.90
N ALA A 40 11.58 -0.36 19.67
CA ALA A 40 11.51 0.93 20.37
C ALA A 40 12.62 1.14 21.41
N ASP A 41 13.23 0.05 21.90
CA ASP A 41 14.34 0.07 22.85
C ASP A 41 15.71 0.09 22.13
N GLY A 42 15.71 0.12 20.79
CA GLY A 42 16.92 0.09 19.97
C GLY A 42 17.54 -1.29 19.82
N ARG A 43 16.84 -2.37 20.21
CA ARG A 43 17.34 -3.73 20.00
C ARG A 43 17.16 -4.12 18.55
N VAL A 44 18.21 -4.65 17.94
CA VAL A 44 18.17 -5.13 16.56
C VAL A 44 17.27 -6.36 16.47
N VAL A 45 16.23 -6.26 15.64
CA VAL A 45 15.25 -7.33 15.36
C VAL A 45 15.35 -7.85 13.93
N ALA A 46 16.00 -7.12 13.04
CA ALA A 46 16.27 -7.54 11.67
C ALA A 46 17.56 -6.89 11.18
N GLU A 47 18.37 -7.66 10.46
CA GLU A 47 19.58 -7.17 9.81
C GLU A 47 19.88 -8.07 8.61
N GLY A 48 20.40 -7.49 7.54
CA GLY A 48 20.93 -8.29 6.45
C GLY A 48 21.31 -7.48 5.23
N ASN A 49 21.82 -8.21 4.25
CA ASN A 49 22.36 -7.65 3.02
C ASN A 49 21.85 -8.45 1.81
N LEU A 50 21.63 -7.77 0.69
CA LEU A 50 21.24 -8.36 -0.58
C LEU A 50 22.08 -7.77 -1.71
N LEU A 51 22.50 -8.61 -2.65
CA LEU A 51 23.06 -8.17 -3.92
C LEU A 51 22.12 -8.65 -5.03
N ILE A 52 21.56 -7.73 -5.79
CA ILE A 52 20.49 -8.02 -6.75
C ILE A 52 20.86 -7.43 -8.11
N ALA A 53 20.73 -8.20 -9.19
CA ALA A 53 20.82 -7.65 -10.54
C ALA A 53 19.62 -6.71 -10.79
N VAL A 54 19.84 -5.57 -11.45
CA VAL A 54 18.82 -4.53 -11.63
C VAL A 54 17.57 -5.07 -12.36
N ASP A 55 17.76 -5.97 -13.31
CA ASP A 55 16.69 -6.65 -14.05
C ASP A 55 15.90 -7.65 -13.20
N GLY A 56 16.49 -8.18 -12.12
CA GLY A 56 15.87 -9.11 -11.19
C GLY A 56 15.15 -8.46 -10.00
N LEU A 57 15.15 -7.12 -9.86
CA LEU A 57 14.57 -6.43 -8.70
C LEU A 57 13.08 -6.76 -8.48
N GLY A 58 12.30 -6.88 -9.57
CA GLY A 58 10.88 -7.24 -9.50
C GLY A 58 10.64 -8.64 -8.95
N ASP A 59 11.40 -9.62 -9.43
CA ASP A 59 11.29 -11.02 -9.02
C ASP A 59 11.74 -11.23 -7.59
N VAL A 60 12.85 -10.58 -7.19
CA VAL A 60 13.34 -10.63 -5.80
C VAL A 60 12.32 -10.00 -4.85
N ASN A 61 11.68 -8.89 -5.21
CA ASN A 61 10.60 -8.32 -4.42
C ASN A 61 9.43 -9.29 -4.24
N ALA A 62 8.97 -9.95 -5.32
CA ALA A 62 7.89 -10.92 -5.24
C ALA A 62 8.26 -12.13 -4.36
N PHE A 63 9.47 -12.66 -4.51
CA PHE A 63 10.02 -13.75 -3.69
C PHE A 63 10.07 -13.37 -2.21
N LEU A 64 10.70 -12.25 -1.86
CA LEU A 64 10.82 -11.81 -0.47
C LEU A 64 9.46 -11.54 0.17
N ALA A 65 8.55 -10.89 -0.55
CA ALA A 65 7.19 -10.63 -0.06
C ALA A 65 6.43 -11.94 0.20
N GLN A 66 6.53 -12.92 -0.69
CA GLN A 66 5.91 -14.23 -0.52
C GLN A 66 6.52 -14.99 0.67
N THR A 67 7.85 -15.06 0.75
CA THR A 67 8.55 -15.78 1.82
C THR A 67 8.28 -15.16 3.19
N LEU A 68 8.46 -13.85 3.34
CA LEU A 68 8.20 -13.15 4.61
C LEU A 68 6.71 -13.21 4.97
N GLY A 69 5.81 -13.10 3.99
CA GLY A 69 4.37 -13.29 4.21
C GLY A 69 4.03 -14.70 4.71
N GLY A 70 4.64 -15.73 4.14
CA GLY A 70 4.48 -17.12 4.55
C GLY A 70 5.02 -17.39 5.96
N LEU A 71 6.24 -16.92 6.26
CA LEU A 71 6.85 -17.03 7.59
C LEU A 71 6.02 -16.29 8.65
N ALA A 72 5.56 -15.08 8.35
CA ALA A 72 4.68 -14.34 9.24
C ALA A 72 3.37 -15.09 9.52
N ALA A 73 2.80 -15.78 8.52
CA ALA A 73 1.59 -16.58 8.70
C ALA A 73 1.84 -17.82 9.59
N LEU A 74 3.02 -18.43 9.53
CA LEU A 74 3.39 -19.57 10.38
C LEU A 74 3.58 -19.17 11.85
N HIS A 75 4.14 -17.99 12.09
CA HIS A 75 4.43 -17.48 13.44
C HIS A 75 3.30 -16.62 14.02
N ALA A 76 2.26 -16.33 13.25
CA ALA A 76 1.05 -15.71 13.78
C ALA A 76 0.41 -16.67 14.80
N PRO A 77 0.02 -16.20 16.00
CA PRO A 77 -0.80 -17.01 16.88
C PRO A 77 -1.98 -17.55 16.08
N TRP A 78 -2.23 -18.86 16.16
CA TRP A 78 -3.32 -19.50 15.43
C TRP A 78 -4.62 -18.80 15.79
N THR A 79 -5.02 -17.86 14.94
CA THR A 79 -6.24 -17.09 15.10
C THR A 79 -7.19 -17.71 14.09
N PRO A 80 -8.23 -18.45 14.51
CA PRO A 80 -9.18 -19.00 13.57
C PRO A 80 -9.82 -17.83 12.82
N GLY A 81 -9.39 -17.58 11.56
CA GLY A 81 -9.99 -16.55 10.71
C GLY A 81 -9.09 -15.81 9.71
N ARG A 82 -7.76 -15.83 9.78
CA ARG A 82 -6.92 -15.07 8.82
C ARG A 82 -6.63 -15.75 7.48
N GLY A 83 -7.16 -16.96 7.28
CA GLY A 83 -7.24 -17.63 5.97
C GLY A 83 -8.57 -17.41 5.23
N ARG A 84 -9.39 -16.44 5.65
CA ARG A 84 -10.53 -16.00 4.86
C ARG A 84 -10.13 -14.71 4.14
N SER A 85 -10.26 -14.72 2.82
CA SER A 85 -10.61 -13.54 2.03
C SER A 85 -11.37 -12.58 2.93
N ARG A 86 -10.80 -11.39 3.18
CA ARG A 86 -11.42 -10.33 3.99
C ARG A 86 -12.90 -10.32 3.62
N PRO A 87 -13.86 -10.45 4.58
CA PRO A 87 -15.26 -10.62 4.24
C PRO A 87 -15.61 -9.62 3.16
N ARG A 88 -16.00 -10.14 1.98
CA ARG A 88 -16.28 -9.32 0.82
C ARG A 88 -17.24 -8.24 1.30
N PRO A 89 -16.90 -6.93 1.15
CA PRO A 89 -17.79 -5.88 1.62
C PRO A 89 -19.21 -6.15 1.13
N PRO A 90 -20.26 -5.89 1.93
CA PRO A 90 -21.63 -6.33 1.62
C PRO A 90 -22.10 -5.94 0.21
N ASN A 91 -21.58 -4.83 -0.32
CA ASN A 91 -21.90 -4.32 -1.63
C ASN A 91 -20.77 -4.46 -2.65
N ALA A 92 -19.69 -5.20 -2.39
CA ALA A 92 -18.61 -5.34 -3.37
C ALA A 92 -19.11 -6.03 -4.66
N GLY A 93 -18.86 -5.40 -5.81
CA GLY A 93 -19.30 -5.87 -7.14
C GLY A 93 -20.79 -5.67 -7.44
N ARG A 94 -21.58 -5.11 -6.52
CA ARG A 94 -22.94 -4.64 -6.84
C ARG A 94 -22.86 -3.36 -7.70
N PRO A 95 -23.85 -3.04 -8.54
CA PRO A 95 -23.91 -1.72 -9.19
C PRO A 95 -24.02 -0.60 -8.14
N TRP A 96 -23.56 0.61 -8.46
CA TRP A 96 -23.85 1.81 -7.67
C TRP A 96 -25.28 2.24 -7.97
N THR A 97 -26.08 2.47 -6.93
CA THR A 97 -27.41 3.07 -7.11
C THR A 97 -27.26 4.59 -7.26
N GLU A 98 -28.25 5.24 -7.86
CA GLU A 98 -28.27 6.70 -7.99
C GLU A 98 -28.25 7.38 -6.62
N THR A 99 -29.03 6.87 -5.65
CA THR A 99 -29.05 7.35 -4.26
C THR A 99 -27.70 7.18 -3.57
N ASP A 100 -27.00 6.06 -3.77
CA ASP A 100 -25.64 5.87 -3.22
C ASP A 100 -24.64 6.83 -3.87
N GLY A 101 -24.79 7.08 -5.17
CA GLY A 101 -23.96 8.02 -5.93
C GLY A 101 -24.10 9.45 -5.43
N GLU A 102 -25.33 9.92 -5.24
CA GLU A 102 -25.60 11.27 -4.74
C GLU A 102 -25.06 11.46 -3.32
N ARG A 103 -25.32 10.50 -2.42
CA ARG A 103 -24.78 10.53 -1.06
C ARG A 103 -23.25 10.51 -1.04
N LEU A 104 -22.63 9.72 -1.91
CA LEU A 104 -21.17 9.68 -2.04
C LEU A 104 -20.63 11.04 -2.50
N ARG A 105 -21.28 11.66 -3.50
CA ARG A 105 -20.90 12.97 -4.03
C ARG A 105 -21.03 14.06 -2.96
N GLU A 106 -22.16 14.11 -2.26
CA GLU A 106 -22.41 15.08 -1.19
C GLU A 106 -21.35 14.96 -0.08
N ARG A 107 -21.09 13.74 0.40
CA ARG A 107 -20.06 13.49 1.43
C ARG A 107 -18.67 13.88 0.96
N TRP A 108 -18.31 13.56 -0.28
CA TRP A 108 -17.00 13.93 -0.83
C TRP A 108 -16.82 15.44 -0.95
N LEU A 109 -17.83 16.16 -1.43
CA LEU A 109 -17.77 17.60 -1.64
C LEU A 109 -17.88 18.40 -0.33
N GLY A 110 -18.53 17.84 0.70
CA GLY A 110 -18.62 18.45 2.04
C GLY A 110 -17.33 18.37 2.86
N SER A 111 -16.39 17.48 2.51
CA SER A 111 -15.18 17.17 3.29
C SER A 111 -13.94 17.97 2.84
N VAL A 112 -14.06 19.29 2.73
CA VAL A 112 -12.94 20.17 2.33
C VAL A 112 -11.79 20.11 3.35
N GLY A 113 -10.56 19.89 2.88
CA GLY A 113 -9.36 19.87 3.72
C GLY A 113 -9.05 18.51 4.36
N GLU A 114 -9.89 17.49 4.15
CA GLU A 114 -9.57 16.12 4.54
C GLU A 114 -8.55 15.47 3.59
N THR A 115 -7.83 14.47 4.09
CA THR A 115 -6.93 13.67 3.24
C THR A 115 -7.74 12.67 2.42
N ALA A 116 -7.57 12.65 1.09
CA ALA A 116 -8.28 11.76 0.18
C ALA A 116 -8.25 10.29 0.61
N ASN A 117 -7.07 9.78 0.99
CA ASN A 117 -6.92 8.38 1.37
C ASN A 117 -7.75 8.04 2.61
N ARG A 118 -7.73 8.87 3.67
CA ARG A 118 -8.54 8.63 4.87
C ARG A 118 -10.04 8.61 4.54
N LEU A 119 -10.53 9.63 3.84
CA LEU A 119 -11.94 9.76 3.51
C LEU A 119 -12.45 8.64 2.59
N ILE A 120 -11.67 8.21 1.60
CA ILE A 120 -11.98 7.02 0.78
C ILE A 120 -12.13 5.77 1.64
N GLY A 121 -11.34 5.65 2.71
CA GLY A 121 -11.44 4.56 3.67
C GLY A 121 -12.77 4.55 4.42
N GLU A 122 -13.13 5.69 4.98
CA GLU A 122 -14.38 5.86 5.73
C GLU A 122 -15.60 5.64 4.84
N LEU A 123 -15.60 6.19 3.62
CA LEU A 123 -16.65 5.98 2.64
C LEU A 123 -16.71 4.50 2.18
N ALA A 124 -15.58 3.82 2.05
CA ALA A 124 -15.59 2.40 1.72
C ALA A 124 -16.28 1.57 2.81
N GLU A 125 -16.07 1.92 4.08
CA GLU A 125 -16.76 1.28 5.21
C GLU A 125 -18.25 1.65 5.24
N GLU A 126 -18.59 2.93 5.13
CA GLU A 126 -19.97 3.45 5.15
C GLU A 126 -20.84 2.80 4.07
N PHE A 127 -20.34 2.70 2.84
CA PHE A 127 -21.08 2.16 1.70
C PHE A 127 -20.94 0.63 1.56
N GLY A 128 -20.14 -0.01 2.42
CA GLY A 128 -19.84 -1.43 2.32
C GLY A 128 -19.18 -1.79 0.99
N ARG A 129 -18.24 -0.97 0.52
CA ARG A 129 -17.50 -1.07 -0.75
C ARG A 129 -16.00 -1.26 -0.51
N THR A 130 -15.25 -1.46 -1.58
CA THR A 130 -13.78 -1.40 -1.52
C THR A 130 -13.31 0.03 -1.77
N ARG A 131 -12.14 0.40 -1.23
CA ARG A 131 -11.50 1.72 -1.47
C ARG A 131 -11.35 2.02 -2.95
N GLY A 132 -10.92 1.01 -3.73
CA GLY A 132 -10.80 1.13 -5.19
C GLY A 132 -12.14 1.38 -5.88
N ALA A 133 -13.23 0.76 -5.43
CA ALA A 133 -14.56 0.98 -5.99
C ALA A 133 -15.08 2.40 -5.69
N VAL A 134 -14.83 2.92 -4.49
CA VAL A 134 -15.14 4.33 -4.14
C VAL A 134 -14.32 5.28 -5.00
N ARG A 135 -13.00 5.11 -5.04
CA ARG A 135 -12.10 5.98 -5.82
C ARG A 135 -12.44 6.00 -7.30
N ALA A 136 -12.78 4.85 -7.89
CA ALA A 136 -13.18 4.75 -9.29
C ALA A 136 -14.57 5.36 -9.58
N GLN A 137 -15.41 5.51 -8.55
CA GLN A 137 -16.74 6.09 -8.70
C GLN A 137 -16.72 7.61 -8.68
N LEU A 138 -15.79 8.24 -7.95
CA LEU A 138 -15.71 9.69 -7.81
C LEU A 138 -15.63 10.44 -9.17
N PRO A 139 -14.79 10.06 -10.15
CA PRO A 139 -14.77 10.72 -11.45
C PRO A 139 -16.09 10.59 -12.22
N ARG A 140 -16.79 9.44 -12.09
CA ARG A 140 -18.11 9.23 -12.72
C ARG A 140 -19.19 10.12 -12.15
N LEU A 141 -18.99 10.56 -10.90
CA LEU A 141 -19.85 11.53 -10.22
C LEU A 141 -19.35 12.96 -10.42
N GLY A 142 -18.33 13.23 -11.23
CA GLY A 142 -17.77 14.56 -11.43
C GLY A 142 -16.98 15.11 -10.23
N CYS A 143 -16.40 14.24 -9.41
CA CYS A 143 -15.55 14.59 -8.27
C CYS A 143 -14.09 14.26 -8.55
N ASP A 144 -13.17 15.12 -8.12
CA ASP A 144 -11.73 14.86 -8.17
C ASP A 144 -11.37 13.78 -7.13
N PRO A 145 -10.85 12.61 -7.53
CA PRO A 145 -10.56 11.49 -6.62
C PRO A 145 -9.35 11.73 -5.71
N ASP A 146 -8.56 12.78 -5.96
CA ASP A 146 -7.35 13.11 -5.22
C ASP A 146 -7.52 14.28 -4.26
N VAL A 147 -8.60 15.06 -4.42
CA VAL A 147 -8.86 16.24 -3.59
C VAL A 147 -10.32 16.23 -3.10
N PRO A 148 -10.57 15.85 -1.84
CA PRO A 148 -11.87 16.03 -1.19
C PRO A 148 -12.37 17.47 -1.28
N GLY A 149 -13.66 17.65 -1.48
CA GLY A 149 -14.26 18.98 -1.66
C GLY A 149 -14.18 19.54 -3.08
N ARG A 150 -13.51 18.86 -4.01
CA ARG A 150 -13.27 19.38 -5.36
C ARG A 150 -14.06 18.62 -6.43
N VAL A 151 -14.68 19.38 -7.33
CA VAL A 151 -15.28 18.86 -8.57
C VAL A 151 -14.19 18.58 -9.60
N LEU A 152 -14.35 17.51 -10.37
CA LEU A 152 -13.44 17.21 -11.48
C LEU A 152 -13.63 18.27 -12.56
N ALA A 153 -12.54 18.93 -12.97
CA ALA A 153 -12.60 19.87 -14.08
C ALA A 153 -12.83 19.11 -15.40
N GLU A 154 -13.83 19.53 -16.18
CA GLU A 154 -14.01 19.04 -17.54
C GLU A 154 -12.77 19.45 -18.36
N THR A 155 -12.14 18.47 -19.02
CA THR A 155 -11.04 18.69 -19.99
C THR A 155 -11.61 18.63 -21.39
#